data_AF-A0A958S702-F1
#
_entry.id   AF-A0A958S702-F1
#
_cell.length_a   1.000
_cell.length_b   1.000
_cell.length_c   1.000
_cell.angle_alpha   90.00
_cell.angle_beta   90.00
_cell.angle_gamma   90.00
#
_symmetry.space_group_name_H-M   'P 1'
#
loop_
_entity.id
_entity.type
_entity.pdbx_description
1 polymer ?
#
loop_
_entity_poly.entity_id
_entity_poly.type
_entity_poly.pdbx_seq_one_letter_code
_entity_poly.pdbx_strand_id
1 'polypeptide(L)'
;MAKYLVQRLFMMIPTLFGITLLSFVIINLAPGGPIEQKIVQLRFSNSQGGKDVGVSQEVIDALKKQYGFDKPIHIRYGIWLKNIVTLDFGESFSYEEPVTSVIAAR
;
A
#
# COMPACT_ATOMS: atom_id res chain seq x y z
N MET A 1 -0.74 -20.96 34.31
CA MET A 1 0.16 -20.60 33.19
C MET A 1 -0.58 -20.48 31.85
N ALA A 2 -1.23 -21.52 31.33
CA ALA A 2 -1.94 -21.46 30.03
C ALA A 2 -3.02 -20.37 29.92
N LYS A 3 -3.85 -20.18 30.96
CA LYS A 3 -4.85 -19.08 31.03
C LYS A 3 -4.23 -17.69 30.90
N TYR A 4 -3.08 -17.47 31.51
CA TYR A 4 -2.33 -16.20 31.42
C TYR A 4 -1.76 -15.98 30.01
N LEU A 5 -1.28 -17.04 29.37
CA LEU A 5 -0.77 -17.02 28.00
C LEU A 5 -1.88 -16.66 26.98
N VAL A 6 -3.06 -17.28 27.11
CA VAL A 6 -4.22 -16.96 26.27
C VAL A 6 -4.71 -15.53 26.50
N GLN A 7 -4.78 -15.09 27.75
CA GLN A 7 -5.22 -13.73 28.09
C GLN A 7 -4.24 -12.68 27.56
N ARG A 8 -2.93 -12.97 27.59
CA ARG A 8 -1.89 -12.13 26.99
C ARG A 8 -1.99 -12.09 25.47
N LEU A 9 -2.20 -13.24 24.81
CA LEU A 9 -2.36 -13.31 23.36
C LEU A 9 -3.62 -12.56 22.90
N PHE A 10 -4.70 -12.65 23.67
CA PHE A 10 -5.94 -11.91 23.40
C PHE A 10 -5.76 -10.39 23.55
N MET A 11 -4.94 -9.94 24.50
CA MET A 11 -4.59 -8.52 24.65
C MET A 11 -3.60 -8.02 23.58
N MET A 12 -2.83 -8.91 22.94
CA MET A 12 -1.93 -8.54 21.84
C MET A 12 -2.69 -8.23 20.54
N ILE A 13 -3.84 -8.87 20.30
CA ILE A 13 -4.61 -8.63 19.08
C ILE A 13 -5.07 -7.16 18.96
N PRO A 14 -5.68 -6.54 20.00
CA PRO A 14 -6.05 -5.12 19.97
C PRO A 14 -4.87 -4.17 19.79
N THR A 15 -3.72 -4.46 20.41
CA THR A 15 -2.54 -3.58 20.29
C THR A 15 -1.93 -3.66 18.89
N LEU A 16 -1.80 -4.87 18.33
CA LEU A 16 -1.37 -5.07 16.95
C LEU A 16 -2.36 -4.44 15.95
N PHE A 17 -3.65 -4.59 16.18
CA PHE A 17 -4.68 -3.94 15.37
C PHE A 17 -4.56 -2.41 15.43
N GLY A 18 -4.36 -1.83 16.61
CA GLY A 18 -4.14 -0.40 16.78
C GLY A 18 -2.90 0.10 16.02
N ILE A 19 -1.77 -0.60 16.14
CA ILE A 19 -0.52 -0.22 15.45
C ILE A 19 -0.69 -0.34 13.93
N THR A 20 -1.24 -1.45 13.44
CA THR A 20 -1.45 -1.66 11.99
C THR A 20 -2.43 -0.64 11.40
N LEU A 21 -3.51 -0.31 12.10
CA LEU A 21 -4.45 0.72 11.70
C LEU A 21 -3.77 2.10 11.66
N LEU A 22 -2.99 2.44 12.68
CA LEU A 22 -2.25 3.70 12.74
C LEU A 22 -1.25 3.80 11.58
N SER A 23 -0.48 2.74 11.32
CA SER A 23 0.44 2.68 10.17
C SER A 23 -0.30 2.84 8.85
N PHE A 24 -1.45 2.16 8.67
CA PHE A 24 -2.26 2.29 7.47
C PHE A 24 -2.77 3.72 7.28
N VAL A 25 -3.26 4.36 8.34
CA VAL A 25 -3.72 5.75 8.28
C VAL A 25 -2.56 6.66 7.92
N ILE A 26 -1.39 6.54 8.56
CA ILE A 26 -0.21 7.36 8.27
C ILE A 26 0.18 7.25 6.79
N ILE A 27 0.23 6.03 6.23
CA ILE A 27 0.58 5.80 4.83
C ILE A 27 -0.47 6.38 3.87
N ASN A 28 -1.76 6.32 4.22
CA ASN A 28 -2.84 6.84 3.37
C ASN A 28 -3.06 8.35 3.51
N LEU A 29 -2.67 8.95 4.63
CA LEU A 29 -2.78 10.38 4.90
C LEU A 29 -1.55 11.16 4.44
N ALA A 30 -0.43 10.46 4.16
CA ALA A 30 0.76 11.08 3.62
C ALA A 30 0.44 11.72 2.25
N PRO A 31 0.67 13.03 2.08
CA PRO A 31 0.47 13.70 0.80
C PRO A 31 1.48 13.17 -0.24
N GLY A 32 1.02 12.81 -1.44
CA GLY A 32 1.85 12.13 -2.43
C GLY A 32 1.77 10.61 -2.33
N GLY A 33 0.56 10.07 -2.22
CA GLY A 33 0.33 8.63 -2.07
C GLY A 33 0.95 7.82 -3.23
N PRO A 34 1.04 6.49 -3.09
CA PRO A 34 1.64 5.60 -4.10
C PRO A 34 1.21 5.84 -5.55
N ILE A 35 -0.09 6.14 -5.73
CA ILE A 35 -0.67 6.43 -7.03
C ILE A 35 -0.19 7.77 -7.57
N GLU A 36 -0.12 8.80 -6.73
CA GLU A 36 0.33 10.13 -7.15
C GLU A 36 1.79 10.08 -7.58
N GLN A 37 2.66 9.36 -6.86
CA GLN A 37 4.05 9.17 -7.27
C GLN A 37 4.15 8.45 -8.62
N LYS A 38 3.34 7.41 -8.85
CA LYS A 38 3.33 6.69 -10.12
C LYS A 38 2.75 7.54 -11.26
N ILE A 39 1.71 8.33 -11.03
CA ILE A 39 1.18 9.29 -12.01
C ILE A 39 2.24 10.34 -12.34
N VAL A 40 2.95 10.84 -11.34
CA VAL A 40 4.02 11.82 -11.50
C VAL A 40 5.18 11.22 -12.30
N GLN A 41 5.64 10.01 -11.97
CA GLN A 41 6.66 9.28 -12.73
C GLN A 41 6.24 9.00 -14.17
N LEU A 42 4.98 8.63 -14.41
CA LEU A 42 4.43 8.43 -15.76
C LEU A 42 4.32 9.75 -16.54
N ARG A 43 3.99 10.87 -15.88
CA ARG A 43 4.01 12.20 -16.50
C ARG A 43 5.43 12.60 -16.90
N PHE A 44 6.42 12.36 -16.03
CA PHE A 44 7.83 12.66 -16.32
C PHE A 44 8.48 11.72 -17.35
N SER A 45 8.06 10.46 -17.41
CA SER A 45 8.56 9.51 -18.41
C SER A 45 8.00 9.80 -19.81
N ASN A 46 6.72 10.20 -19.91
CA ASN A 46 6.10 10.55 -21.20
C ASN A 46 6.56 11.92 -21.75
N SER A 47 7.01 12.84 -20.89
CA SER A 47 7.52 14.14 -21.34
C SER A 47 8.91 14.06 -22.02
N GLN A 48 9.65 12.95 -21.91
CA GLN A 48 10.85 12.70 -22.72
C GLN A 48 10.55 12.23 -24.16
N GLY A 49 9.29 11.88 -24.48
CA GLY A 49 8.88 11.27 -25.75
C GLY A 49 8.06 12.16 -26.70
N GLY A 50 8.00 13.48 -26.50
CA GLY A 50 7.39 14.42 -27.46
C GLY A 50 5.88 14.29 -27.68
N LYS A 51 5.16 13.51 -26.87
CA LYS A 51 3.70 13.49 -26.84
C LYS A 51 3.22 13.95 -25.47
N ASP A 52 2.79 15.20 -25.39
CA ASP A 52 1.94 15.74 -24.33
C ASP A 52 0.56 15.04 -24.34
N VAL A 53 0.54 13.72 -24.15
CA VAL A 53 -0.67 13.05 -23.69
C VAL A 53 -0.71 13.32 -22.19
N GLY A 54 -1.28 14.47 -21.82
CA GLY A 54 -1.68 14.68 -20.43
C GLY A 54 -2.37 13.42 -19.96
N VAL A 55 -1.77 12.71 -19.00
CA VAL A 55 -2.14 11.35 -18.60
C VAL A 55 -3.66 11.27 -18.59
N SER A 56 -4.23 10.59 -19.60
CA SER A 56 -5.68 10.59 -19.84
C SER A 56 -6.36 10.13 -18.56
N GLN A 57 -7.50 10.73 -18.21
CA GLN A 57 -8.25 10.34 -17.02
C GLN A 57 -8.51 8.82 -16.99
N GLU A 58 -8.63 8.19 -18.15
CA GLU A 58 -8.72 6.73 -18.30
C GLU A 58 -7.52 5.97 -17.73
N VAL A 59 -6.30 6.49 -17.89
CA VAL A 59 -5.08 5.89 -17.34
C VAL A 59 -5.07 6.05 -15.81
N ILE A 60 -5.45 7.23 -15.32
CA ILE A 60 -5.56 7.48 -13.87
C ILE A 60 -6.59 6.53 -13.24
N ASP A 61 -7.73 6.35 -13.89
CA ASP A 61 -8.80 5.50 -13.39
C ASP A 61 -8.46 4.00 -13.50
N ALA A 62 -7.75 3.59 -14.55
CA ALA A 62 -7.19 2.24 -14.66
C ALA A 62 -6.15 1.96 -13.54
N LEU A 63 -5.28 2.93 -13.21
CA LEU A 63 -4.34 2.81 -12.10
C LEU A 63 -5.05 2.75 -10.75
N LYS A 64 -6.04 3.63 -10.50
CA LYS A 64 -6.85 3.57 -9.27
C LYS A 64 -7.53 2.22 -9.10
N LYS A 65 -8.03 1.65 -10.21
CA LYS A 65 -8.65 0.32 -10.23
C LYS A 65 -7.65 -0.79 -9.96
N GLN A 66 -6.47 -0.75 -10.59
CA GLN A 66 -5.40 -1.73 -10.39
C GLN A 66 -4.89 -1.77 -8.94
N TYR A 67 -4.68 -0.59 -8.34
CA TYR A 67 -4.23 -0.48 -6.95
C TYR A 67 -5.37 -0.58 -5.92
N GLY A 68 -6.62 -0.77 -6.36
CA GLY A 68 -7.78 -0.95 -5.49
C GLY A 68 -8.18 0.31 -4.71
N PHE A 69 -7.75 1.49 -5.14
CA PHE A 69 -8.14 2.78 -4.56
C PHE A 69 -9.58 3.19 -4.89
N ASP A 70 -10.22 2.48 -5.81
CA ASP A 70 -11.67 2.55 -6.08
C ASP A 70 -12.52 1.99 -4.91
N LYS A 71 -11.91 1.20 -4.01
CA LYS A 71 -12.63 0.57 -2.90
C LYS A 71 -12.66 1.48 -1.65
N PRO A 72 -13.75 1.43 -0.86
CA PRO A 72 -13.81 2.10 0.44
C PRO A 72 -12.62 1.78 1.35
N ILE A 73 -12.22 2.74 2.19
CA ILE A 73 -10.99 2.68 3.00
C ILE A 73 -10.92 1.45 3.92
N HIS A 74 -12.06 0.99 4.46
CA HIS A 74 -12.14 -0.20 5.29
C HIS A 74 -11.89 -1.50 4.51
N ILE A 75 -12.29 -1.56 3.24
CA ILE A 75 -12.02 -2.72 2.37
C ILE A 75 -10.52 -2.74 2.01
N ARG A 76 -9.93 -1.58 1.71
CA ARG A 76 -8.50 -1.45 1.44
C ARG A 76 -7.67 -1.88 2.64
N TYR A 77 -8.06 -1.48 3.85
CA TYR A 77 -7.43 -1.95 5.09
C TYR A 77 -7.56 -3.47 5.26
N GLY A 78 -8.73 -4.05 5.01
CA GLY A 78 -8.93 -5.50 5.11
C GLY A 78 -8.07 -6.31 4.13
N ILE A 79 -7.94 -5.85 2.88
CA ILE A 79 -7.05 -6.47 1.88
C ILE A 79 -5.59 -6.35 2.32
N TRP A 80 -5.17 -5.16 2.74
CA TRP A 80 -3.81 -4.91 3.21
C TRP A 80 -3.45 -5.74 4.45
N LEU A 81 -4.36 -5.82 5.43
CA LEU A 81 -4.18 -6.64 6.62
C LEU A 81 -4.07 -8.12 6.28
N LYS A 82 -4.89 -8.62 5.34
CA LYS A 82 -4.80 -10.00 4.85
C LYS A 82 -3.42 -10.28 4.25
N ASN A 83 -2.92 -9.39 3.40
CA ASN A 83 -1.62 -9.54 2.75
C ASN A 83 -0.48 -9.57 3.80
N ILE A 84 -0.51 -8.68 4.79
CA ILE A 84 0.46 -8.69 5.89
C ILE A 84 0.44 -10.01 6.66
N VAL A 85 -0.74 -10.55 6.96
CA VAL A 85 -0.86 -11.82 7.68
C VAL A 85 -0.38 -13.00 6.82
N THR A 86 -0.47 -12.90 5.49
CA THR A 86 0.13 -13.87 4.56
C THR A 86 1.62 -13.61 4.28
N LEU A 87 2.27 -12.70 5.03
CA LEU A 87 3.66 -12.26 4.83
C LEU A 87 3.93 -11.66 3.44
N ASP A 88 2.89 -11.17 2.80
CA ASP A 88 2.95 -10.42 1.55
C ASP A 88 2.96 -8.92 1.87
N PHE A 89 4.13 -8.32 1.70
CA PHE A 89 4.34 -6.89 1.93
C PHE A 89 4.04 -6.04 0.69
N GLY A 90 3.68 -6.67 -0.42
CA GLY A 90 3.42 -6.03 -1.70
C GLY A 90 4.67 -5.56 -2.43
N GLU A 91 4.43 -4.72 -3.43
CA GLU A 91 5.44 -4.15 -4.32
C GLU A 91 5.97 -2.83 -3.78
N SER A 92 7.27 -2.60 -3.98
CA SER A 92 7.92 -1.34 -3.68
C SER A 92 7.43 -0.24 -4.63
N PHE A 93 7.05 0.90 -4.06
CA PHE A 93 6.63 2.05 -4.86
C PHE A 93 7.78 2.71 -5.63
N SER A 94 9.03 2.51 -5.21
CA SER A 94 10.20 3.10 -5.86
C SER A 94 10.87 2.18 -6.87
N TYR A 95 10.89 0.87 -6.58
CA TYR A 95 11.62 -0.11 -7.39
C TYR A 95 10.71 -1.01 -8.23
N GLU A 96 9.39 -0.97 -8.01
CA GLU A 96 8.41 -1.84 -8.68
C GLU A 96 8.73 -3.35 -8.56
N GLU A 97 9.41 -3.71 -7.47
CA GLU A 97 9.78 -5.07 -7.11
C GLU A 97 9.21 -5.43 -5.73
N PRO A 98 9.02 -6.72 -5.41
CA PRO A 98 8.53 -7.15 -4.10
C PRO A 98 9.37 -6.54 -2.98
N VAL A 99 8.70 -5.98 -1.97
CA VAL A 99 9.41 -5.36 -0.83
C VAL A 99 10.38 -6.35 -0.17
N THR A 100 10.03 -7.63 -0.17
CA THR A 100 10.88 -8.72 0.33
C THR A 100 12.19 -8.86 -0.44
N SER A 101 12.19 -8.71 -1.77
CA SER A 101 13.42 -8.76 -2.58
C SER A 101 14.29 -7.54 -2.32
N VAL A 102 13.69 -6.35 -2.27
CA VAL A 102 14.41 -5.09 -2.01
C VAL A 102 15.10 -5.09 -0.64
N ILE A 103 14.42 -5.62 0.39
CA ILE A 103 15.01 -5.76 1.73
C ILE A 103 16.12 -6.81 1.74
N ALA A 104 15.91 -7.94 1.06
CA ALA A 104 16.91 -9.01 1.00
C ALA A 104 18.16 -8.65 0.16
N ALA A 105 18.04 -7.70 -0.76
CA ALA A 105 19.12 -7.22 -1.62
C ALA A 105 20.02 -6.17 -0.94
N ARG A 106 19.68 -5.72 0.26
CA ARG A 106 20.51 -4.82 1.09
C ARG A 106 21.32 -5.58 2.12
#